data_AF-A0A440UVY3-F1
#
_entry.id   AF-A0A440UVY3-F1
#
_cell.length_a   1.000
_cell.length_b   1.000
_cell.length_c   1.000
_cell.angle_alpha   90.00
_cell.angle_beta   90.00
_cell.angle_gamma   90.00
#
_symmetry.space_group_name_H-M   'P 1'
#
loop_
_entity.id
_entity.type
_entity.pdbx_description
1 polymer ?
#
loop_
_entity_poly.entity_id
_entity_poly.type
_entity_poly.pdbx_seq_one_letter_code
_entity_poly.pdbx_strand_id
1 'polypeptide(L)' 'MRSVPLVQEFKPFLFSYRYEGAEWNIEIPARSWEDAKRRASALALGKCEGEVIARIPARFGLVARLTAFIRNAISQR' A
#
# COMPACT_ATOMS: atom_id res chain seq x y z
N MET A 1 -9.46 -6.94 -34.36
CA MET A 1 -8.54 -6.19 -33.48
C MET A 1 -9.25 -5.96 -32.15
N ARG A 2 -8.73 -6.48 -31.02
CA ARG A 2 -9.30 -6.21 -29.70
C ARG A 2 -8.88 -4.81 -29.28
N SER A 3 -9.84 -3.93 -29.01
CA SER A 3 -9.60 -2.61 -28.42
C SER A 3 -8.93 -2.81 -27.05
N VAL A 4 -7.66 -2.42 -26.94
CA VAL A 4 -6.96 -2.35 -25.65
C VAL A 4 -7.65 -1.24 -24.86
N PRO A 5 -8.33 -1.53 -23.74
CA PRO A 5 -8.99 -0.49 -22.97
C PRO A 5 -7.91 0.47 -22.46
N LEU A 6 -8.18 1.77 -22.59
CA LEU A 6 -7.37 2.88 -22.07
C LEU A 6 -6.78 2.47 -20.72
N VAL A 7 -5.45 2.59 -20.59
CA VAL A 7 -4.69 2.26 -19.39
C VAL A 7 -5.35 2.94 -18.20
N GLN A 8 -6.19 2.23 -17.45
CA GLN A 8 -6.71 2.76 -16.20
C GLN A 8 -5.51 2.84 -15.27
N GLU A 9 -5.13 4.06 -14.91
CA GLU A 9 -3.97 4.32 -14.05
C GLU A 9 -4.15 3.55 -12.73
N PHE A 10 -3.32 2.52 -12.56
CA PHE A 10 -3.28 1.77 -11.31
C PHE A 10 -2.40 2.52 -10.31
N LYS A 11 -2.93 2.70 -9.11
CA LYS A 11 -2.21 3.30 -7.98
C LYS A 11 -1.72 2.20 -7.04
N PRO A 12 -0.54 2.36 -6.44
CA PRO A 12 -0.03 1.38 -5.47
C PRO A 12 -0.76 1.54 -4.13
N PHE A 13 -1.31 0.44 -3.60
CA PHE A 13 -1.88 0.38 -2.26
C PHE A 13 -1.07 -0.57 -1.39
N LEU A 14 -0.78 -0.18 -0.15
CA LEU A 14 -0.03 -0.97 0.83
C LEU A 14 -0.95 -1.94 1.56
N PHE A 15 -0.50 -3.18 1.69
CA PHE A 15 -1.17 -4.26 2.39
C PHE A 15 -0.26 -4.84 3.45
N SER A 16 -0.76 -4.94 4.68
CA SER A 16 -0.09 -5.60 5.78
C SER A 16 -0.67 -7.01 5.97
N TYR A 17 0.18 -7.99 6.26
CA TYR A 17 -0.25 -9.33 6.63
C TYR A 17 0.70 -9.95 7.66
N ARG A 18 0.21 -10.96 8.38
CA ARG A 18 1.03 -11.73 9.34
C ARG A 18 1.37 -13.09 8.78
N TYR A 19 2.64 -13.46 8.89
CA TYR A 19 3.14 -14.77 8.52
C TYR A 19 4.31 -15.14 9.44
N GLU A 20 4.26 -16.34 10.03
CA GLU A 20 5.26 -16.84 10.98
C GLU A 20 5.55 -15.86 12.14
N GLY A 21 4.50 -15.22 12.67
CA GLY A 21 4.61 -14.27 13.78
C GLY A 21 5.21 -12.90 13.43
N ALA A 22 5.63 -12.69 12.18
CA ALA A 22 6.13 -11.41 11.68
C ALA A 22 5.08 -10.66 10.85
N GLU A 23 5.17 -9.33 10.86
CA GLU A 23 4.36 -8.44 10.02
C GLU A 23 5.10 -8.12 8.71
N TRP A 24 4.41 -8.33 7.60
CA TRP A 24 4.91 -8.14 6.25
C TRP A 24 4.07 -7.13 5.51
N ASN A 25 4.67 -6.43 4.55
CA ASN A 25 3.98 -5.44 3.73
C ASN A 25 4.22 -5.71 2.24
N ILE A 26 3.16 -5.65 1.43
CA ILE A 26 3.21 -5.74 -0.03
C ILE A 26 2.43 -4.60 -0.67
N GLU A 27 2.81 -4.21 -1.88
CA GLU A 27 2.07 -3.23 -2.66
C GLU A 27 1.20 -3.93 -3.71
N ILE A 28 -0.08 -3.57 -3.78
CA ILE A 28 -1.02 -4.07 -4.79
C ILE A 28 -1.46 -2.90 -5.67
N PRO A 29 -1.24 -2.98 -6.99
CA PRO A 29 -1.81 -2.03 -7.93
C PRO A 29 -3.34 -2.17 -7.97
N ALA A 30 -4.06 -1.07 -7.71
CA ALA A 30 -5.51 -1.01 -7.77
C ALA A 30 -5.99 0.33 -8.33
N ARG A 31 -7.21 0.35 -8.86
CA ARG A 31 -7.81 1.56 -9.47
C ARG A 31 -8.44 2.49 -8.43
N SER A 32 -8.82 1.94 -7.28
CA SER A 32 -9.45 2.66 -6.19
C SER A 32 -9.25 1.91 -4.88
N TRP A 33 -9.56 2.56 -3.76
CA TRP A 33 -9.56 1.92 -2.44
C TRP A 33 -10.44 0.66 -2.38
N GLU A 34 -11.61 0.70 -3.02
CA GLU A 34 -12.54 -0.42 -3.02
C GLU A 34 -12.07 -1.59 -3.89
N ASP A 35 -11.42 -1.31 -5.02
CA ASP A 35 -10.72 -2.32 -5.83
C ASP A 35 -9.55 -2.93 -5.04
N ALA A 36 -8.76 -2.10 -4.35
CA ALA A 36 -7.68 -2.55 -3.47
C ALA A 36 -8.22 -3.48 -2.38
N LYS A 37 -9.29 -3.10 -1.68
CA LYS A 37 -9.93 -3.89 -0.64
C LYS A 37 -10.44 -5.23 -1.15
N ARG A 38 -11.08 -5.26 -2.33
CA ARG A 38 -11.54 -6.51 -2.96
C ARG A 38 -10.37 -7.45 -3.29
N ARG A 39 -9.26 -6.91 -3.82
CA ARG A 39 -8.03 -7.67 -4.07
C ARG A 39 -7.42 -8.19 -2.77
N ALA A 40 -7.44 -7.40 -1.70
CA ALA A 40 -7.03 -7.81 -0.36
C ALA A 40 -7.78 -9.03 0.13
N SER A 41 -9.12 -8.96 0.06
CA SER A 41 -10.01 -10.01 0.55
C SER A 41 -9.79 -11.31 -0.24
N ALA A 42 -9.44 -11.21 -1.53
CA ALA A 42 -9.08 -12.37 -2.35
C ALA A 42 -7.76 -13.02 -1.92
N LEU A 43 -6.84 -12.31 -1.26
CA LEU A 43 -5.56 -12.84 -0.79
C LEU A 43 -5.64 -13.55 0.57
N ALA A 44 -6.80 -13.52 1.24
CA ALA A 44 -7.10 -14.19 2.51
C ALA A 44 -6.17 -13.91 3.72
N LEU A 45 -5.11 -13.13 3.54
CA LEU A 45 -4.01 -13.05 4.50
C LEU A 45 -3.80 -11.67 5.12
N GLY A 46 -4.46 -10.59 4.67
CA GLY A 46 -4.06 -9.24 5.09
C GLY A 46 -5.12 -8.16 5.09
N LYS A 47 -4.71 -6.98 5.56
CA LYS A 47 -5.49 -5.74 5.63
C LYS A 47 -4.90 -4.69 4.68
N CYS A 48 -5.76 -3.95 3.99
CA CYS A 48 -5.35 -2.77 3.23
C CYS A 48 -5.04 -1.63 4.20
N GLU A 49 -3.85 -1.03 4.12
CA GLU A 49 -3.46 0.09 4.97
C GLU A 49 -3.62 1.46 4.29
N GLY A 50 -3.57 1.53 2.95
CA GLY A 50 -3.74 2.82 2.25
C GLY A 50 -3.05 2.91 0.90
N GLU A 51 -3.17 4.07 0.24
CA GLU A 51 -2.40 4.39 -0.97
C GLU A 51 -0.94 4.75 -0.62
N VAL A 52 0.01 4.22 -1.40
CA VAL A 52 1.43 4.55 -1.27
C VAL A 52 1.71 5.84 -2.03
N ILE A 53 1.66 6.98 -1.33
CA ILE A 53 1.95 8.30 -1.91
C ILE A 53 3.44 8.67 -1.95
N ALA A 54 4.28 7.94 -1.22
CA ALA A 54 5.72 8.23 -1.13
C ALA A 54 6.50 6.97 -0.74
N ARG A 55 7.69 6.80 -1.34
CA ARG A 55 8.71 5.81 -0.92
C ARG A 55 9.92 6.56 -0.40
N ILE A 56 10.29 6.33 0.86
CA ILE A 56 11.44 6.99 1.48
C ILE A 56 12.54 5.95 1.67
N PRO A 57 13.64 6.02 0.89
CA PRO A 57 14.75 5.10 1.03
C PRO A 57 15.32 5.12 2.45
N ALA A 58 15.54 3.93 3.03
CA ALA A 58 16.06 3.78 4.39
C ALA A 58 17.44 4.42 4.60
N ARG A 59 18.20 4.64 3.52
CA ARG A 59 19.49 5.37 3.53
C ARG A 59 19.38 6.81 4.07
N PHE A 60 18.18 7.39 4.09
CA PHE A 60 17.92 8.70 4.68
C PHE A 60 17.77 8.67 6.21
N GLY A 61 17.94 7.50 6.84
CA GLY A 61 18.14 7.34 8.28
C GLY A 61 17.08 8.02 9.14
N LEU A 62 17.51 8.95 10.01
CA LEU A 62 16.66 9.73 10.91
C LEU A 62 15.57 10.52 10.19
N VAL A 63 15.85 11.05 9.00
CA VAL A 63 14.87 11.82 8.22
C VAL A 63 13.73 10.93 7.76
N ALA A 64 14.03 9.72 7.29
CA ALA A 64 13.02 8.73 6.92
C ALA A 64 12.14 8.31 8.11
N ARG A 65 12.77 8.17 9.29
CA ARG A 65 12.07 7.84 10.54
C ARG A 65 11.12 8.97 10.99
N LEU A 66 11.56 10.22 10.91
CA LEU A 66 10.75 11.40 11.23
C LEU A 66 9.57 11.56 10.26
N THR A 67 9.78 11.41 8.96
CA THR A 67 8.70 11.53 7.97
C THR A 67 7.67 10.41 8.11
N ALA A 68 8.11 9.17 8.33
CA ALA A 68 7.20 8.06 8.61
C ALA A 68 6.40 8.29 9.92
N PHE A 69 7.07 8.75 10.98
CA PHE A 69 6.42 9.05 12.26
C PHE A 69 5.35 10.15 12.13
N ILE A 70 5.68 11.28 11.52
CA ILE A 70 4.76 12.40 11.30
C ILE A 70 3.56 11.93 10.47
N ARG A 71 3.80 11.20 9.37
CA ARG A 71 2.72 10.69 8.51
C ARG A 71 1.80 9.74 9.25
N ASN A 72 2.35 8.81 10.03
CA ASN A 72 1.56 7.86 10.80
C ASN A 72 0.74 8.56 11.90
N ALA A 73 1.30 9.59 12.56
CA ALA A 73 0.59 10.37 13.57
C ALA A 73 -0.57 11.19 13.00
N ILE A 74 -0.45 11.67 11.75
CA ILE A 74 -1.51 12.41 11.06
C ILE A 74 -2.59 11.45 10.52
N SER A 75 -2.21 10.24 10.09
CA SER A 75 -3.14 9.28 9.48
C SER A 75 -3.96 8.46 10.49
N GLN A 76 -3.64 8.49 11.79
CA GLN A 76 -4.38 7.81 12.85
C GLN A 76 -5.39 8.73 13.60
N ARG A 77 -5.65 9.94 13.08
CA ARG A 77 -6.65 10.88 13.61
C ARG A 77 -7.78 11.05 12.62
#